data_AF-A0A2C6A048-F1
#
_entry.id   AF-A0A2C6A048-F1
#
_cell.length_a   1.000
_cell.length_b   1.000
_cell.length_c   1.000
_cell.angle_alpha   90.00
_cell.angle_beta   90.00
_cell.angle_gamma   90.00
#
_symmetry.space_group_name_H-M   'P 1'
#
loop_
_entity.id
_entity.type
_entity.pdbx_description
1 polymer ?
#
loop_
_entity_poly.entity_id
_entity_poly.type
_entity_poly.pdbx_seq_one_letter_code
_entity_poly.pdbx_strand_id
1 'polypeptide(L)'
;MSASASAPSASGGWAQLRQQARTLETQTENLFHTYSQFSAAATIPPDPTDEERQTESKIGELLEKRESTIAQLSRLLDSEASLTSSALKQNNLSLLREKLSSHRRDLGRLRGALQQARDRANLLTNVRSDIDQYRANNPEAAEAEYMLNERNRIDNSHSMADSVLSQAYAVNDSFNLQRETLASINRRITLAASQVPGINSLIGRISAKKRRDGIIMGCFIATCFLVFWWFM
;
A
#
# COMPACT_ATOMS: atom_id res chain seq x y z
N MET A 1 46.96 13.43 17.86
CA MET A 1 46.04 13.08 16.75
C MET A 1 44.81 12.42 17.36
N SER A 2 43.82 13.21 17.77
CA SER A 2 42.51 12.71 18.22
C SER A 2 41.56 12.74 17.02
N ALA A 3 41.19 11.56 16.53
CA ALA A 3 40.20 11.43 15.47
C ALA A 3 38.82 11.82 16.01
N SER A 4 38.28 12.94 15.53
CA SER A 4 36.89 13.31 15.74
C SER A 4 36.01 12.35 14.94
N ALA A 5 35.38 11.41 15.64
CA ALA A 5 34.30 10.61 15.08
C ALA A 5 33.18 11.55 14.62
N SER A 6 32.95 11.58 13.30
CA SER A 6 31.84 12.30 12.69
C SER A 6 30.53 11.74 13.23
N ALA A 7 29.80 12.53 14.02
CA ALA A 7 28.43 12.23 14.38
C ALA A 7 27.61 11.97 13.10
N PRO A 8 26.74 10.94 13.06
CA PRO A 8 25.84 10.76 11.92
C PRO A 8 25.05 12.05 11.76
N SER A 9 25.09 12.64 10.56
CA SER A 9 24.34 13.85 10.27
C SER A 9 22.87 13.64 10.65
N ALA A 10 22.26 14.62 11.32
CA ALA A 10 20.86 14.55 11.76
C ALA A 10 19.89 14.16 10.62
N SER A 11 20.25 14.52 9.38
CA SER A 11 19.57 14.11 8.15
C SER A 11 19.62 12.61 7.85
N GLY A 12 20.74 11.94 8.11
CA GLY A 12 20.90 10.48 7.95
C GLY A 12 20.12 9.69 9.00
N GLY A 13 20.15 10.15 10.26
CA GLY A 13 19.39 9.53 11.35
C GLY A 13 17.86 9.62 11.13
N TRP A 14 17.38 10.76 10.63
CA TRP A 14 15.97 10.93 10.30
C TRP A 14 15.51 10.01 9.16
N ALA A 15 16.31 9.87 8.10
CA ALA A 15 16.00 8.98 6.99
C ALA A 15 15.92 7.51 7.44
N GLN A 16 16.83 7.06 8.31
CA GLN A 16 16.83 5.72 8.86
C GLN A 16 15.60 5.44 9.73
N LEU A 17 15.25 6.34 10.65
CA LEU A 17 14.06 6.19 11.51
C LEU A 17 12.76 6.24 10.70
N ARG A 18 12.70 7.06 9.64
CA ARG A 18 11.55 7.07 8.72
C ARG A 18 11.42 5.74 8.00
N GLN A 19 12.52 5.17 7.52
CA GLN A 19 12.50 3.87 6.86
C GLN A 19 12.04 2.78 7.83
N GLN A 20 12.54 2.80 9.07
CA GLN A 20 12.09 1.89 10.13
C GLN A 20 10.59 2.03 10.41
N ALA A 21 10.07 3.25 10.53
CA ALA A 21 8.64 3.49 10.75
C ALA A 21 7.77 2.92 9.60
N ARG A 22 8.24 3.03 8.35
CA ARG A 22 7.59 2.44 7.17
C ARG A 22 7.64 0.91 7.16
N THR A 23 8.76 0.30 7.55
CA THR A 23 8.85 -1.15 7.65
C THR A 23 7.91 -1.71 8.72
N LEU A 24 7.87 -1.07 9.89
CA LEU A 24 6.94 -1.44 10.97
C LEU A 24 5.48 -1.26 10.53
N GLU A 25 5.20 -0.22 9.74
CA GLU A 25 3.89 -0.02 9.14
C GLU A 25 3.46 -1.17 8.25
N THR A 26 4.28 -1.57 7.28
CA THR A 26 3.98 -2.70 6.38
C THR A 26 3.80 -4.00 7.17
N GLN A 27 4.62 -4.24 8.20
CA GLN A 27 4.44 -5.39 9.09
C GLN A 27 3.09 -5.35 9.82
N THR A 28 2.67 -4.16 10.27
CA THR A 28 1.36 -4.00 10.92
C THR A 28 0.21 -4.29 9.94
N GLU A 29 0.29 -3.79 8.70
CA GLU A 29 -0.72 -4.03 7.65
C GLU A 29 -0.87 -5.52 7.32
N ASN A 30 0.25 -6.24 7.21
CA ASN A 30 0.23 -7.69 6.98
C ASN A 30 -0.46 -8.44 8.13
N LEU A 31 -0.16 -8.08 9.38
CA LEU A 31 -0.83 -8.69 10.53
C LEU A 31 -2.32 -8.32 10.60
N PHE A 32 -2.71 -7.10 10.22
CA PHE A 32 -4.12 -6.73 10.12
C PHE A 32 -4.87 -7.57 9.09
N HIS A 33 -4.25 -7.86 7.95
CA HIS A 33 -4.81 -8.75 6.96
C HIS A 33 -5.04 -10.14 7.55
N THR A 34 -4.03 -10.73 8.19
CA THR A 34 -4.17 -12.02 8.90
C THR A 34 -5.24 -11.97 9.99
N TYR A 35 -5.28 -10.90 10.80
CA TYR A 35 -6.26 -10.77 11.88
C TYR A 35 -7.69 -10.66 11.36
N SER A 36 -7.89 -9.94 10.25
CA SER A 36 -9.21 -9.83 9.60
C SER A 36 -9.74 -11.18 9.08
N GLN A 37 -8.85 -12.11 8.70
CA GLN A 37 -9.23 -13.43 8.23
C GLN A 37 -9.90 -14.27 9.32
N PHE A 38 -9.58 -14.05 10.60
CA PHE A 38 -10.27 -14.75 11.70
C PHE A 38 -11.77 -14.43 11.75
N SER A 39 -12.17 -13.23 11.34
CA SER A 39 -13.60 -12.84 11.26
C SER A 39 -14.31 -13.34 10.00
N ALA A 40 -13.56 -13.69 8.96
CA ALA A 40 -14.07 -14.18 7.69
C ALA A 40 -14.05 -15.72 7.59
N ALA A 41 -13.52 -16.40 8.61
CA ALA A 41 -13.49 -17.86 8.66
C ALA A 41 -14.91 -18.44 8.63
N ALA A 42 -15.10 -19.52 7.87
CA ALA A 42 -16.41 -20.19 7.74
C ALA A 42 -16.94 -20.76 9.07
N THR A 43 -16.02 -21.12 9.96
CA THR A 43 -16.32 -21.56 11.32
C THR A 43 -15.51 -20.70 12.28
N ILE A 44 -16.19 -19.83 13.02
CA ILE A 44 -15.54 -18.98 14.03
C ILE A 44 -15.62 -19.72 15.37
N PRO A 45 -14.49 -20.03 16.00
CA PRO A 45 -14.48 -20.67 17.31
C PRO A 45 -15.16 -19.79 18.37
N PRO A 46 -15.87 -20.40 19.34
CA PRO A 46 -16.58 -19.67 20.40
C PRO A 46 -15.60 -18.88 21.28
N ASP A 47 -14.40 -19.42 21.49
CA ASP A 47 -13.32 -18.78 22.22
C ASP A 47 -12.22 -18.27 21.28
N PRO A 48 -11.50 -17.19 21.66
CA PRO A 48 -10.38 -16.69 20.88
C PRO A 48 -9.27 -17.74 20.80
N THR A 49 -8.81 -18.06 19.59
CA THR A 49 -7.73 -19.04 19.41
C THR A 49 -6.39 -18.48 19.89
N ASP A 50 -5.46 -19.36 20.25
CA ASP A 50 -4.11 -18.92 20.65
C ASP A 50 -3.42 -18.13 19.54
N GLU A 51 -3.66 -18.50 18.28
CA GLU A 51 -3.12 -17.80 17.11
C GLU A 51 -3.68 -16.37 16.97
N GLU A 52 -4.98 -16.17 17.21
CA GLU A 52 -5.60 -14.86 17.21
C GLU A 52 -5.05 -13.99 18.34
N ARG A 53 -5.01 -14.51 19.57
CA ARG A 53 -4.47 -13.78 20.72
C ARG A 53 -3.01 -13.39 20.48
N GLN A 54 -2.23 -14.30 19.91
CA GLN A 54 -0.84 -14.02 19.58
C GLN A 54 -0.72 -12.97 18.46
N THR A 55 -1.57 -13.04 17.43
CA THR A 55 -1.58 -12.08 16.33
C THR A 55 -1.97 -10.69 16.83
N GLU A 56 -2.99 -10.61 17.67
CA GLU A 56 -3.45 -9.38 18.29
C GLU A 56 -2.38 -8.75 19.19
N SER A 57 -1.71 -9.56 20.02
CA SER A 57 -0.58 -9.14 20.86
C SER A 57 0.55 -8.56 20.00
N LYS A 58 0.93 -9.27 18.92
CA LYS A 58 1.95 -8.81 17.97
C LYS A 58 1.57 -7.48 17.30
N ILE A 59 0.30 -7.27 16.94
CA ILE A 59 -0.18 -5.99 16.42
C ILE A 59 -0.02 -4.89 17.47
N GLY A 60 -0.42 -5.15 18.73
CA GLY A 60 -0.25 -4.22 19.84
C GLY A 60 1.22 -3.80 20.02
N GLU A 61 2.14 -4.76 20.09
CA GLU A 61 3.57 -4.52 20.21
C GLU A 61 4.13 -3.69 19.04
N LEU A 62 3.70 -3.96 17.81
CA LEU A 62 4.13 -3.18 16.64
C LEU A 62 3.62 -1.74 16.70
N LEU A 63 2.38 -1.52 17.15
CA LEU A 63 1.83 -0.18 17.31
C LEU A 63 2.59 0.62 18.38
N GLU A 64 2.96 0.00 19.49
CA GLU A 64 3.81 0.63 20.53
C GLU A 64 5.21 0.94 20.01
N LYS A 65 5.85 0.00 19.31
CA LYS A 65 7.15 0.23 18.66
C LYS A 65 7.10 1.41 17.70
N ARG A 66 6.06 1.47 16.85
CA ARG A 66 5.83 2.59 15.91
C ARG A 66 5.64 3.92 16.63
N GLU A 67 4.88 3.95 17.71
CA GLU A 67 4.71 5.16 18.52
C GLU A 67 6.06 5.64 19.07
N SER A 68 6.90 4.74 19.59
CA SER A 68 8.25 5.09 20.05
C SER A 68 9.12 5.66 18.93
N THR A 69 9.08 5.07 17.72
CA THR A 69 9.85 5.54 16.56
C THR A 69 9.37 6.91 16.10
N ILE A 70 8.05 7.13 16.06
CA ILE A 70 7.46 8.44 15.71
C ILE A 70 7.82 9.49 16.76
N ALA A 71 7.85 9.14 18.05
CA ALA A 71 8.32 10.04 19.11
C ALA A 71 9.79 10.43 18.93
N GLN A 72 10.66 9.47 18.56
CA GLN A 72 12.07 9.76 18.23
C GLN A 72 12.21 10.67 17.00
N LEU A 73 11.44 10.42 15.94
CA LEU A 73 11.38 11.30 14.76
C LEU A 73 10.95 12.72 15.10
N SER A 74 10.00 12.88 16.03
CA SER A 74 9.58 14.19 16.53
C SER A 74 10.73 14.91 17.22
N ARG A 75 11.40 14.25 18.18
CA ARG A 75 12.52 14.85 18.93
C ARG A 75 13.69 15.24 18.04
N LEU A 76 13.99 14.44 17.02
CA LEU A 76 15.02 14.79 16.03
C LEU A 76 14.62 16.03 15.21
N LEU A 77 13.34 16.16 14.87
CA LEU A 77 12.85 17.33 14.14
C LEU A 77 12.86 18.59 15.01
N ASP A 78 12.53 18.46 16.30
CA ASP A 78 12.53 19.56 17.27
C ASP A 78 13.96 20.03 17.64
N SER A 79 14.97 19.19 17.45
CA SER A 79 16.39 19.50 17.72
C SER A 79 17.18 20.02 16.51
N GLU A 80 16.68 19.82 15.29
CA GLU A 80 17.18 20.53 14.11
C GLU A 80 16.75 22.00 14.21
N ALA A 81 17.70 22.94 14.10
CA ALA A 81 17.39 24.38 14.17
C ALA A 81 16.20 24.71 13.26
N SER A 82 15.21 25.45 13.79
CA SER A 82 13.91 25.71 13.15
C SER A 82 13.99 26.23 11.70
N LEU A 83 15.12 26.84 11.32
CA LEU A 83 15.45 27.32 9.98
C LEU A 83 15.69 26.20 8.95
N THR A 84 15.93 24.95 9.37
CA THR A 84 16.17 23.77 8.49
C THR A 84 15.09 22.69 8.61
N SER A 85 14.08 22.88 9.47
CA SER A 85 12.90 21.99 9.54
C SER A 85 12.09 22.09 8.25
N SER A 86 12.45 21.27 7.26
CA SER A 86 11.74 21.20 5.98
C SER A 86 10.26 20.89 6.23
N ALA A 87 9.35 21.68 5.65
CA ALA A 87 7.91 21.45 5.68
C ALA A 87 7.53 20.01 5.27
N LEU A 88 8.36 19.39 4.42
CA LEU A 88 8.23 17.99 4.02
C LEU A 88 8.45 17.00 5.18
N LYS A 89 9.40 17.26 6.09
CA LYS A 89 9.65 16.41 7.27
C LYS A 89 8.49 16.51 8.25
N GLN A 90 7.97 17.72 8.48
CA GLN A 90 6.79 17.97 9.32
C GLN A 90 5.55 17.26 8.76
N ASN A 91 5.28 17.41 7.46
CA ASN A 91 4.17 16.72 6.80
C ASN A 91 4.30 15.19 6.86
N ASN A 92 5.52 14.65 6.72
CA ASN A 92 5.71 13.21 6.87
C ASN A 92 5.41 12.72 8.30
N LEU A 93 5.84 13.49 9.30
CA LEU A 93 5.58 13.16 10.69
C LEU A 93 4.07 13.20 11.01
N SER A 94 3.33 14.18 10.47
CA SER A 94 1.87 14.23 10.62
C SER A 94 1.19 13.04 9.97
N LEU A 95 1.60 12.64 8.76
CA LEU A 95 1.06 11.47 8.07
C LEU A 95 1.32 10.17 8.83
N LEU A 96 2.54 9.99 9.39
CA LEU A 96 2.88 8.81 10.20
C LEU A 96 2.02 8.72 11.47
N ARG A 97 1.76 9.86 12.13
CA ARG A 97 0.87 9.94 13.31
C ARG A 97 -0.57 9.63 12.95
N GLU A 98 -1.07 10.21 11.87
CA GLU A 98 -2.42 9.97 11.38
C GLU A 98 -2.62 8.49 11.06
N LYS A 99 -1.69 7.87 10.34
CA LYS A 99 -1.78 6.45 9.99
C LYS A 99 -1.70 5.54 11.21
N LEU A 100 -0.86 5.84 12.18
CA LEU A 100 -0.85 5.14 13.48
C LEU A 100 -2.19 5.25 14.21
N SER A 101 -2.79 6.45 14.22
CA SER A 101 -4.10 6.67 14.84
C SER A 101 -5.23 5.92 14.12
N SER A 102 -5.18 5.83 12.79
CA SER A 102 -6.11 5.01 12.00
C SER A 102 -5.97 3.54 12.40
N HIS A 103 -4.76 2.99 12.36
CA HIS A 103 -4.51 1.59 12.67
C HIS A 103 -4.97 1.22 14.09
N ARG A 104 -4.84 2.12 15.08
CA ARG A 104 -5.39 1.91 16.43
C ARG A 104 -6.92 1.79 16.43
N ARG A 105 -7.61 2.66 15.69
CA ARG A 105 -9.08 2.60 15.54
C ARG A 105 -9.49 1.33 14.80
N ASP A 106 -8.75 0.95 13.77
CA ASP A 106 -9.03 -0.23 12.96
C ASP A 106 -8.85 -1.53 13.76
N LEU A 107 -7.87 -1.61 14.66
CA LEU A 107 -7.76 -2.72 15.62
C LEU A 107 -9.00 -2.84 16.51
N GLY A 108 -9.50 -1.72 17.06
CA GLY A 108 -10.73 -1.71 17.84
C GLY A 108 -11.95 -2.16 17.05
N ARG A 109 -12.06 -1.71 15.79
CA ARG A 109 -13.14 -2.12 14.86
C ARG A 109 -13.08 -3.60 14.55
N LEU A 110 -11.90 -4.14 14.24
CA LEU A 110 -11.71 -5.56 13.92
C LEU A 110 -12.02 -6.45 15.11
N ARG A 111 -11.58 -6.07 16.32
CA ARG A 111 -11.97 -6.75 17.57
C ARG A 111 -13.49 -6.80 17.75
N GLY A 112 -14.16 -5.66 17.57
CA GLY A 112 -15.62 -5.58 17.67
C GLY A 112 -16.33 -6.43 16.62
N ALA A 113 -15.88 -6.38 15.36
CA ALA A 113 -16.44 -7.18 14.28
C ALA A 113 -16.27 -8.69 14.52
N LEU A 114 -15.10 -9.10 15.02
CA LEU A 114 -14.83 -10.50 15.36
C LEU A 114 -15.70 -10.98 16.53
N GLN A 115 -15.88 -10.16 17.56
CA GLN A 115 -16.76 -10.49 18.67
C GLN A 115 -18.23 -10.61 18.21
N GLN A 116 -18.70 -9.68 17.38
CA GLN A 116 -20.06 -9.76 16.80
C GLN A 116 -20.24 -11.01 15.94
N ALA A 117 -19.22 -11.37 15.16
CA ALA A 117 -19.24 -12.58 14.34
C ALA A 117 -19.29 -13.85 15.20
N ARG A 118 -18.57 -13.89 16.34
CA ARG A 118 -18.68 -14.95 17.35
C ARG A 118 -20.06 -15.03 17.97
N ASP A 119 -20.59 -13.91 18.45
CA ASP A 119 -21.90 -13.87 19.10
C ASP A 119 -22.97 -14.39 18.13
N ARG A 120 -22.90 -13.97 16.85
CA ARG A 120 -23.75 -14.50 15.79
C ARG A 120 -23.55 -16.00 15.57
N ALA A 121 -22.32 -16.50 15.50
CA ALA A 121 -22.04 -17.92 15.31
C ALA A 121 -22.59 -18.78 16.47
N ASN A 122 -22.44 -18.30 17.71
CA ASN A 122 -22.96 -18.97 18.91
C ASN A 122 -24.49 -19.03 18.89
N LEU A 123 -25.16 -17.92 18.56
CA LEU A 123 -26.63 -17.89 18.41
C LEU A 123 -27.11 -18.83 17.31
N LEU A 124 -26.45 -18.83 16.16
CA LEU A 124 -26.83 -19.69 15.03
C LEU A 124 -26.61 -21.18 15.32
N THR A 125 -25.63 -21.54 16.14
CA THR A 125 -25.34 -22.95 16.49
C THR A 125 -26.49 -23.54 17.32
N ASN A 126 -26.97 -22.81 18.33
CA ASN A 126 -28.11 -23.24 19.15
C ASN A 126 -29.38 -23.36 18.30
N VAL A 127 -29.66 -22.34 17.48
CA VAL A 127 -30.83 -22.34 16.59
C VAL A 127 -30.76 -23.47 15.56
N ARG A 128 -29.58 -23.78 15.00
CA ARG A 128 -29.41 -24.91 14.09
C ARG A 128 -29.71 -26.25 14.76
N SER A 129 -29.24 -26.46 15.99
CA SER A 129 -29.53 -27.69 16.72
C SER A 129 -31.03 -27.88 16.93
N ASP A 130 -31.75 -26.82 17.29
CA ASP A 130 -33.21 -26.87 17.49
C ASP A 130 -33.95 -27.10 16.16
N ILE A 131 -33.53 -26.44 15.07
CA ILE A 131 -34.09 -26.63 13.73
C ILE A 131 -33.85 -28.06 13.24
N ASP A 132 -32.65 -28.60 13.42
CA ASP A 132 -32.30 -29.95 12.98
C ASP A 132 -33.10 -31.00 13.77
N GLN A 133 -33.31 -30.79 15.09
CA GLN A 133 -34.20 -31.62 15.90
C GLN A 133 -35.67 -31.52 15.44
N TYR A 134 -36.16 -30.31 15.16
CA TYR A 134 -37.52 -30.12 14.65
C TYR A 134 -37.74 -30.80 13.29
N ARG A 135 -36.76 -30.70 12.38
CA ARG A 135 -36.77 -31.35 11.07
C ARG A 135 -36.71 -32.87 11.17
N ALA A 136 -35.89 -33.41 12.08
CA ALA A 136 -35.83 -34.85 12.35
C ALA A 136 -37.18 -35.40 12.83
N ASN A 137 -37.95 -34.60 13.57
CA ASN A 137 -39.27 -34.97 14.06
C ASN A 137 -40.39 -34.73 13.03
N ASN A 138 -40.16 -33.96 11.96
CA ASN A 138 -41.17 -33.58 10.96
C ASN A 138 -40.60 -33.64 9.52
N PRO A 139 -40.48 -34.84 8.92
CA PRO A 139 -39.80 -35.02 7.63
C PRO A 139 -40.50 -34.33 6.44
N GLU A 140 -41.84 -34.29 6.39
CA GLU A 140 -42.58 -33.61 5.32
C GLU A 140 -42.35 -32.08 5.33
N ALA A 141 -42.30 -31.48 6.53
CA ALA A 141 -42.02 -30.05 6.67
C ALA A 141 -40.57 -29.72 6.29
N ALA A 142 -39.63 -30.62 6.60
CA ALA A 142 -38.22 -30.47 6.25
C ALA A 142 -38.00 -30.49 4.72
N GLU A 143 -38.72 -31.36 3.99
CA GLU A 143 -38.66 -31.41 2.52
C GLU A 143 -39.22 -30.12 1.89
N ALA A 144 -40.36 -29.63 2.38
CA ALA A 144 -40.95 -28.37 1.91
C ALA A 144 -40.01 -27.16 2.16
N GLU A 145 -39.38 -27.07 3.34
CA GLU A 145 -38.38 -26.04 3.64
C GLU A 145 -37.14 -26.15 2.73
N TYR A 146 -36.68 -27.36 2.45
CA TYR A 146 -35.55 -27.60 1.55
C TYR A 146 -35.87 -27.10 0.13
N MET A 147 -37.05 -27.41 -0.40
CA MET A 147 -37.48 -26.94 -1.72
C MET A 147 -37.60 -25.41 -1.79
N LEU A 148 -38.10 -24.77 -0.73
CA LEU A 148 -38.15 -23.31 -0.64
C LEU A 148 -36.76 -22.68 -0.55
N ASN A 149 -35.85 -23.28 0.22
CA ASN A 149 -34.47 -22.82 0.30
C ASN A 149 -33.77 -22.96 -1.06
N GLU A 150 -33.99 -24.06 -1.77
CA GLU A 150 -33.40 -24.28 -3.09
C GLU A 150 -33.89 -23.25 -4.10
N ARG A 151 -35.19 -22.90 -4.08
CA ARG A 151 -35.71 -21.79 -4.87
C ARG A 151 -35.00 -20.48 -4.55
N ASN A 152 -34.84 -20.14 -3.27
CA ASN A 152 -34.12 -18.93 -2.86
C ASN A 152 -32.65 -18.95 -3.30
N ARG A 153 -31.98 -20.11 -3.26
CA ARG A 153 -30.59 -20.26 -3.76
C ARG A 153 -30.51 -20.02 -5.27
N ILE A 154 -31.46 -20.55 -6.03
CA ILE A 154 -31.59 -20.32 -7.47
C ILE A 154 -31.83 -18.83 -7.77
N ASP A 155 -32.80 -18.20 -7.10
CA ASP A 155 -33.11 -16.78 -7.28
C ASP A 155 -31.90 -15.87 -6.95
N ASN A 156 -31.19 -16.17 -5.86
CA ASN A 156 -29.95 -15.46 -5.51
C ASN A 156 -28.86 -15.67 -6.56
N SER A 157 -28.68 -16.89 -7.06
CA SER A 157 -27.70 -17.19 -8.12
C SER A 157 -28.02 -16.43 -9.41
N HIS A 158 -29.30 -16.31 -9.77
CA HIS A 158 -29.73 -15.49 -10.91
C HIS A 158 -29.41 -14.02 -10.70
N SER A 159 -29.73 -13.45 -9.53
CA SER A 159 -29.42 -12.04 -9.23
C SER A 159 -27.90 -11.73 -9.26
N MET A 160 -27.08 -12.70 -8.84
CA MET A 160 -25.62 -12.59 -8.91
C MET A 160 -25.13 -12.63 -10.36
N ALA A 161 -25.68 -13.52 -11.18
CA ALA A 161 -25.37 -13.58 -12.62
C ALA A 161 -25.72 -12.25 -13.31
N ASP A 162 -26.88 -11.67 -12.99
CA ASP A 162 -27.31 -10.37 -13.52
C ASP A 162 -26.38 -9.24 -13.07
N SER A 163 -25.92 -9.27 -11.81
CA SER A 163 -24.97 -8.29 -11.27
C SER A 163 -23.61 -8.37 -11.96
N VAL A 164 -23.10 -9.58 -12.18
CA VAL A 164 -21.83 -9.80 -12.91
C VAL A 164 -21.96 -9.34 -14.36
N LEU A 165 -23.10 -9.63 -15.00
CA LEU A 165 -23.38 -9.20 -16.37
C LEU A 165 -23.44 -7.66 -16.45
N SER A 166 -24.15 -7.02 -15.52
CA SER A 166 -24.21 -5.55 -15.41
C SER A 166 -22.82 -4.94 -15.20
N GLN A 167 -22.01 -5.53 -14.31
CA GLN A 167 -20.63 -5.09 -14.08
C GLN A 167 -19.77 -5.25 -15.33
N ALA A 168 -19.91 -6.35 -16.08
CA ALA A 168 -19.20 -6.57 -17.34
C ALA A 168 -19.57 -5.51 -18.38
N TYR A 169 -20.85 -5.13 -18.49
CA TYR A 169 -21.27 -4.03 -19.36
C TYR A 169 -20.68 -2.69 -18.92
N ALA A 170 -20.69 -2.38 -17.62
CA ALA A 170 -20.09 -1.14 -17.10
C ALA A 170 -18.57 -1.08 -17.36
N VAL A 171 -17.87 -2.21 -17.23
CA VAL A 171 -16.44 -2.30 -17.53
C VAL A 171 -16.18 -2.12 -19.02
N ASN A 172 -16.99 -2.72 -19.90
CA ASN A 172 -16.88 -2.53 -21.35
C ASN A 172 -17.04 -1.05 -21.73
N ASP A 173 -18.06 -0.39 -21.18
CA ASP A 173 -18.29 1.04 -21.40
C ASP A 173 -17.12 1.89 -20.87
N SER A 174 -16.61 1.55 -19.67
CA SER A 174 -15.43 2.20 -19.12
C SER A 174 -14.19 2.05 -20.01
N PHE A 175 -13.99 0.91 -20.68
CA PHE A 175 -12.89 0.71 -21.62
C PHE A 175 -13.08 1.54 -22.90
N ASN A 176 -14.31 1.69 -23.38
CA ASN A 176 -14.61 2.56 -24.52
C ASN A 176 -14.30 4.02 -24.18
N LEU A 177 -14.73 4.50 -23.01
CA LEU A 177 -14.40 5.84 -22.51
C LEU A 177 -12.89 6.00 -22.32
N GLN A 178 -12.21 5.04 -21.71
CA GLN A 178 -10.75 5.06 -21.55
C GLN A 178 -10.03 5.14 -22.90
N ARG A 179 -10.48 4.39 -23.92
CA ARG A 179 -9.93 4.46 -25.27
C ARG A 179 -10.07 5.85 -25.89
N GLU A 180 -11.21 6.51 -25.71
CA GLU A 180 -11.42 7.88 -26.16
C GLU A 180 -10.50 8.86 -25.42
N THR A 181 -10.36 8.72 -24.09
CA THR A 181 -9.44 9.58 -23.33
C THR A 181 -7.98 9.38 -23.75
N LEU A 182 -7.53 8.16 -24.02
CA LEU A 182 -6.18 7.87 -24.52
C LEU A 182 -5.95 8.46 -25.92
N ALA A 183 -6.95 8.40 -26.80
CA ALA A 183 -6.88 9.06 -28.10
C ALA A 183 -6.78 10.59 -27.97
N SER A 184 -7.54 11.18 -27.05
CA SER A 184 -7.46 12.62 -26.72
C SER A 184 -6.10 13.01 -26.13
N ILE A 185 -5.55 12.20 -25.23
CA ILE A 185 -4.20 12.39 -24.66
C ILE A 185 -3.16 12.31 -25.77
N ASN A 186 -3.22 11.30 -26.64
CA ASN A 186 -2.29 11.15 -27.77
C ASN A 186 -2.35 12.38 -28.70
N ARG A 187 -3.57 12.87 -29.01
CA ARG A 187 -3.76 14.10 -29.78
C ARG A 187 -3.15 15.31 -29.08
N ARG A 188 -3.36 15.47 -27.77
CA ARG A 188 -2.76 16.57 -26.98
C ARG A 188 -1.24 16.48 -26.90
N ILE A 189 -0.67 15.28 -26.72
CA ILE A 189 0.78 15.05 -26.72
C ILE A 189 1.37 15.40 -28.09
N THR A 190 0.73 14.96 -29.17
CA THR A 190 1.16 15.28 -30.54
C THR A 190 1.11 16.79 -30.80
N LEU A 191 0.04 17.46 -30.38
CA LEU A 191 -0.10 18.92 -30.49
C LEU A 191 0.94 19.65 -29.62
N ALA A 192 1.19 19.20 -28.38
CA ALA A 192 2.21 19.77 -27.50
C ALA A 192 3.61 19.57 -28.08
N ALA A 193 3.94 18.39 -28.61
CA ALA A 193 5.19 18.12 -29.29
C ALA A 193 5.39 19.04 -30.51
N SER A 194 4.32 19.36 -31.24
CA SER A 194 4.37 20.33 -32.35
C SER A 194 4.50 21.79 -31.90
N GLN A 195 4.08 22.11 -30.66
CA GLN A 195 4.15 23.46 -30.07
C GLN A 195 5.39 23.71 -29.19
N VAL A 196 6.30 22.74 -29.04
CA VAL A 196 7.64 23.00 -28.46
C VAL A 196 8.68 23.13 -29.59
N PRO A 197 8.71 24.26 -30.34
CA PRO A 197 9.80 24.55 -31.25
C PRO A 197 11.06 24.77 -30.41
N GLY A 198 12.12 24.00 -30.69
CA GLY A 198 13.45 24.24 -30.09
C GLY A 198 14.11 23.05 -29.39
N ILE A 199 13.41 21.93 -29.16
CA ILE A 199 14.06 20.70 -28.65
C ILE A 199 15.18 20.24 -29.60
N ASN A 200 14.95 20.31 -30.91
CA ASN A 200 15.97 19.96 -31.91
C ASN A 200 17.17 20.94 -31.90
N SER A 201 16.97 22.20 -31.50
CA SER A 201 18.06 23.18 -31.35
C SER A 201 18.84 22.95 -30.05
N LEU A 202 18.15 22.64 -28.94
CA LEU A 202 18.77 22.33 -27.65
C LEU A 202 19.60 21.04 -27.70
N ILE A 203 19.06 19.98 -28.33
CA ILE A 203 19.80 18.72 -28.53
C ILE A 203 21.05 18.94 -29.42
N GLY A 204 20.93 19.80 -30.44
CA GLY A 204 22.04 20.18 -31.30
C GLY A 204 23.15 20.93 -30.55
N ARG A 205 22.80 21.88 -29.67
CA ARG A 205 23.75 22.64 -28.85
C ARG A 205 24.50 21.75 -27.85
N ILE A 206 23.82 20.76 -27.26
CA ILE A 206 24.44 19.79 -26.34
C ILE A 206 25.43 18.89 -27.09
N SER A 207 25.04 18.37 -28.26
CA SER A 207 25.91 17.55 -29.11
C SER A 207 27.16 18.32 -29.59
N ALA A 208 27.00 19.59 -29.99
CA ALA A 208 28.10 20.44 -30.44
C ALA A 208 29.15 20.66 -29.34
N LYS A 209 28.74 20.86 -28.08
CA LYS A 209 29.67 21.00 -26.94
C LYS A 209 30.48 19.72 -26.72
N LYS A 210 29.81 18.56 -26.72
CA LYS A 210 30.47 17.25 -26.53
C LYS A 210 31.49 16.94 -27.64
N ARG A 211 31.18 17.30 -28.89
CA ARG A 211 32.10 17.15 -30.03
C ARG A 211 33.34 18.03 -29.87
N ARG A 212 33.18 19.27 -29.40
CA ARG A 212 34.30 20.20 -29.19
C ARG A 212 35.23 19.70 -28.08
N ASP A 213 34.68 19.22 -26.96
CA ASP A 213 35.49 18.66 -25.88
C ASP A 213 36.26 17.40 -26.33
N GLY A 214 35.64 16.54 -27.16
CA GLY A 214 36.31 15.39 -27.75
C GLY A 214 37.47 15.75 -28.69
N ILE A 215 37.34 16.81 -29.50
CA ILE A 215 38.41 17.30 -30.37
C ILE A 215 39.57 17.86 -29.53
N ILE A 216 39.28 18.64 -28.48
CA ILE A 216 40.32 19.20 -27.59
C ILE A 216 41.11 18.08 -26.91
N MET A 217 40.43 17.09 -26.34
CA MET A 217 41.08 15.94 -25.70
C MET A 217 41.90 15.11 -26.69
N GLY A 218 41.38 14.90 -27.91
CA GLY A 218 42.10 14.20 -28.97
C GLY A 218 43.37 14.91 -29.42
N CYS A 219 43.31 16.23 -29.62
CA CYS A 219 44.49 17.04 -29.95
C CYS A 219 45.53 17.00 -28.82
N PHE A 220 45.11 17.12 -27.56
CA PHE A 220 46.01 17.05 -26.42
C PHE A 220 46.79 15.73 -26.37
N ILE A 221 46.08 14.60 -26.54
CA ILE A 221 46.67 13.27 -26.58
C ILE A 221 47.67 13.14 -27.74
N ALA A 222 47.30 13.58 -28.94
CA ALA A 222 48.18 13.54 -30.11
C ALA A 222 49.46 14.37 -29.92
N THR A 223 49.35 15.58 -29.35
CA THR A 223 50.52 16.42 -29.04
C THR A 223 51.44 15.76 -28.02
N CYS A 224 50.89 15.14 -26.96
CA CYS A 224 51.69 14.40 -25.98
C CYS A 224 52.48 13.24 -26.62
N PHE A 225 51.86 12.48 -27.53
CA PHE A 225 52.55 11.40 -28.25
C PHE A 225 53.67 11.90 -29.16
N LEU A 226 53.45 13.01 -29.87
CA LEU A 226 54.48 13.59 -30.75
C LEU A 226 55.69 14.10 -29.96
N VAL A 227 55.46 14.78 -28.83
CA VAL A 227 56.55 15.25 -27.95
C VAL A 227 57.31 14.07 -27.36
N PHE A 228 56.60 13.03 -26.91
CA PHE A 228 57.22 11.82 -26.38
C PHE A 228 58.09 11.11 -27.43
N TRP A 229 57.59 10.98 -28.67
CA TRP A 229 58.36 10.42 -29.77
C TRP A 229 59.60 11.24 -30.11
N TRP A 230 59.50 12.57 -30.12
CA TRP A 230 60.64 13.44 -30.44
C TRP A 230 61.73 13.40 -29.36
N PHE A 231 61.35 13.21 -28.10
CA PHE A 231 62.27 13.23 -26.97
C PHE A 231 62.98 11.89 -26.73
N MET A 232 62.44 10.78 -27.27
CA MET A 232 63.03 9.44 -27.19
C MET A 232 63.88 9.13 -28.43
#